data_AF-A0A812FIU1-F1
#
_entry.id   AF-A0A812FIU1-F1
#
_cell.length_a   1.000
_cell.length_b   1.000
_cell.length_c   1.000
_cell.angle_alpha   90.00
_cell.angle_beta   90.00
_cell.angle_gamma   90.00
#
_symmetry.space_group_name_H-M   'P 1'
#
loop_
_entity.id
_entity.type
_entity.pdbx_description
1 polymer ?
#
loop_
_entity_poly.entity_id
_entity_poly.type
_entity_poly.pdbx_seq_one_letter_code
_entity_poly.pdbx_strand_id
1 'polypeptide(L)' 'MTRNRTLRDNPNESFICASCGMGVAPIKFGGQHRNHCPHCLCSVHMDIKAGDRRSSCRGIMEPISIYVQKKQRVVHNS' A
#
# COMPACT_ATOMS: atom_id res chain seq x y z
N MET A 1 23.91 -2.72 -7.01
CA MET A 1 22.56 -2.18 -7.27
C MET A 1 21.87 -1.96 -5.93
N THR A 2 21.81 -0.71 -5.48
CA THR A 2 21.21 -0.32 -4.20
C THR A 2 19.70 -0.57 -4.26
N ARG A 3 19.21 -1.58 -3.52
CA ARG A 3 17.76 -1.80 -3.35
C ARG A 3 17.16 -0.52 -2.78
N ASN A 4 16.34 0.17 -3.57
CA ASN A 4 15.65 1.37 -3.11
C ASN A 4 14.54 0.93 -2.15
N ARG A 5 14.83 0.97 -0.85
CA ARG A 5 13.94 0.49 0.22
C ARG A 5 12.60 1.21 0.26
N THR A 6 12.41 2.29 -0.50
CA THR A 6 11.15 3.02 -0.56
C THR A 6 10.13 2.42 -1.54
N LEU A 7 10.57 1.48 -2.37
CA LEU A 7 9.76 0.86 -3.41
C LEU A 7 9.58 -0.63 -3.09
N ARG A 8 8.34 -1.09 -3.07
CA ARG A 8 8.00 -2.51 -2.91
C ARG A 8 7.89 -3.21 -4.27
N ASP A 9 8.90 -3.98 -4.64
CA ASP A 9 8.87 -4.86 -5.82
C ASP A 9 8.29 -6.26 -5.52
N ASN A 10 8.43 -6.74 -4.30
CA ASN A 10 7.94 -8.07 -3.91
C ASN A 10 6.88 -7.96 -2.82
N PRO A 11 5.74 -8.66 -2.93
CA PRO A 11 4.74 -8.64 -1.89
C PRO A 11 5.22 -9.13 -0.51
N ASN A 12 6.25 -9.97 -0.49
CA ASN A 12 6.81 -10.53 0.73
C ASN A 12 7.90 -9.67 1.38
N GLU A 13 8.18 -8.48 0.83
CA GLU A 13 9.19 -7.57 1.35
C GLU A 13 8.56 -6.37 2.08
N SER A 14 9.29 -5.87 3.07
CA SER A 14 9.01 -4.60 3.72
C SER A 14 9.57 -3.44 2.91
N PHE A 15 8.94 -2.26 3.04
CA PHE A 15 9.41 -1.03 2.41
C PHE A 15 9.18 0.18 3.32
N ILE A 16 9.90 1.27 3.06
CA ILE A 16 9.73 2.56 3.72
C ILE A 16 8.78 3.41 2.88
N CYS A 17 7.70 3.92 3.44
CA CYS A 17 6.79 4.79 2.69
C CYS A 17 7.50 6.10 2.31
N ALA A 18 7.55 6.43 1.02
CA ALA A 18 8.12 7.68 0.55
C ALA A 18 7.27 8.93 0.88
N SER A 19 6.00 8.75 1.28
CA SER A 19 5.12 9.83 1.71
C SER A 19 5.21 10.11 3.23
N CYS A 20 5.07 9.09 4.07
CA CYS A 20 5.05 9.28 5.54
C CYS A 20 6.31 8.79 6.28
N GLY A 21 7.26 8.16 5.60
CA GLY A 21 8.49 7.63 6.21
C GLY A 21 8.33 6.36 7.04
N MET A 22 7.09 5.87 7.26
CA MET A 22 6.83 4.68 8.06
C MET A 22 7.31 3.40 7.37
N GLY A 23 7.89 2.49 8.16
CA GLY A 23 8.20 1.13 7.71
C GLY A 23 6.95 0.28 7.59
N VAL A 24 6.64 -0.17 6.39
CA VAL A 24 5.49 -1.03 6.09
C VAL A 24 5.97 -2.49 6.01
N ALA A 25 5.42 -3.33 6.88
CA ALA A 25 5.69 -4.77 6.87
C ALA A 25 5.07 -5.45 5.63
N PRO A 26 5.53 -6.67 5.26
CA PRO A 26 4.91 -7.43 4.18
C PRO A 26 3.41 -7.57 4.39
N ILE A 27 2.63 -7.07 3.44
CA ILE A 27 1.16 -7.11 3.50
C ILE A 27 0.73 -8.56 3.22
N LYS A 28 0.27 -9.26 4.26
CA LYS A 28 -0.18 -10.66 4.18
C LYS A 28 -1.58 -10.81 3.55
N PHE A 29 -2.35 -9.72 3.47
CA PHE A 29 -3.74 -9.73 3.02
C PHE A 29 -4.05 -8.51 2.15
N GLY A 30 -4.76 -8.71 1.03
CA GLY A 30 -4.92 -7.70 -0.02
C GLY A 30 -3.95 -7.99 -1.15
N GLY A 31 -4.49 -8.22 -2.35
CA GLY A 31 -3.77 -8.85 -3.47
C GLY A 31 -2.40 -8.26 -3.81
N GLN A 32 -1.63 -9.04 -4.61
CA GLN A 32 -0.20 -8.84 -4.89
C GLN A 32 0.20 -7.46 -5.44
N HIS A 33 -0.77 -6.66 -5.87
CA HIS A 33 -0.62 -5.36 -6.54
C HIS A 33 -0.88 -4.15 -5.61
N ARG A 34 -1.13 -4.37 -4.31
CA ARG A 34 -1.41 -3.27 -3.37
C ARG A 34 -0.11 -2.54 -3.03
N ASN A 35 0.01 -1.29 -3.49
CA ASN A 35 1.14 -0.40 -3.23
C ASN A 35 0.78 0.78 -2.31
N HIS A 36 -0.40 0.79 -1.69
CA HIS A 36 -0.76 1.84 -0.73
C HIS A 36 -0.16 1.54 0.65
N CYS A 37 0.35 2.58 1.31
CA CYS A 37 0.73 2.49 2.71
C CYS A 37 -0.53 2.35 3.58
N PRO A 38 -0.67 1.37 4.49
CA PRO A 38 -1.83 1.28 5.36
C PRO A 38 -1.92 2.43 6.40
N HIS A 39 -0.83 3.19 6.60
CA HIS A 39 -0.80 4.30 7.54
C HIS A 39 -1.30 5.62 6.94
N CYS A 40 -0.89 5.96 5.70
CA CYS A 40 -1.26 7.22 5.05
C CYS A 40 -2.07 7.04 3.76
N LEU A 41 -2.29 5.79 3.34
CA LEU A 41 -3.05 5.38 2.14
C LEU A 41 -2.51 5.89 0.80
N CYS A 42 -1.39 6.62 0.83
CA CYS A 42 -0.66 7.01 -0.36
C CYS A 42 -0.11 5.78 -1.07
N SER A 43 -0.30 5.73 -2.38
CA SER A 43 0.27 4.73 -3.27
C SER A 43 1.49 5.29 -4.00
N VAL A 44 2.25 4.41 -4.65
CA VAL A 44 3.32 4.80 -5.58
C VAL A 44 2.96 4.31 -6.98
N HIS A 45 3.14 5.17 -7.99
CA HIS A 45 2.91 4.80 -9.37
C HIS A 45 4.07 3.93 -9.89
N MET A 46 3.80 2.63 -9.95
CA MET A 46 4.77 1.61 -10.37
C MET A 46 4.39 0.95 -11.69
N ASP A 47 3.13 0.98 -12.09
CA ASP A 47 2.61 0.21 -13.22
C ASP A 47 2.33 1.13 -14.41
N ILE A 48 2.79 0.79 -15.63
CA ILE A 48 2.27 1.40 -16.87
C ILE A 48 0.99 0.67 -17.28
N LYS A 49 1.02 -0.66 -17.20
CA LYS A 49 -0.15 -1.56 -17.19
C LYS A 49 -0.23 -2.24 -15.84
N ALA A 50 -1.44 -2.44 -15.31
CA ALA A 50 -1.64 -3.04 -13.99
C ALA A 50 -0.79 -4.32 -13.79
N GLY A 51 0.07 -4.32 -12.77
CA GLY A 51 0.95 -5.44 -12.42
C GLY A 51 2.25 -5.57 -13.22
N ASP A 52 2.54 -4.70 -14.18
CA ASP A 52 3.79 -4.78 -14.96
C ASP A 52 5.01 -4.18 -14.23
N ARG A 53 4.80 -3.32 -13.22
CA ARG A 53 5.83 -2.57 -12.50
C ARG A 53 6.86 -1.85 -13.39
N ARG A 54 6.45 -1.41 -14.58
CA ARG A 54 7.36 -0.79 -15.58
C ARG A 54 7.46 0.73 -15.49
N SER A 55 6.68 1.37 -14.62
CA SER A 55 6.64 2.83 -14.51
C SER A 55 7.89 3.36 -13.80
N SER A 56 8.65 4.19 -14.51
CA SER A 56 9.84 4.85 -13.97
C SER A 56 9.53 6.09 -13.14
N CYS A 57 8.30 6.63 -13.21
CA CYS A 57 7.97 7.90 -12.57
C CYS A 57 8.02 7.82 -11.04
N ARG A 58 7.60 6.67 -10.45
CA ARG A 58 7.60 6.42 -9.00
C ARG A 58 6.93 7.53 -8.19
N GLY A 59 6.00 8.26 -8.81
CA GLY A 59 5.30 9.38 -8.19
C GLY A 59 4.38 8.92 -7.06
N ILE A 60 4.23 9.76 -6.04
CA ILE A 60 3.26 9.54 -4.95
C ILE A 60 1.86 9.81 -5.50
N MET A 61 0.94 8.87 -5.26
CA MET A 61 -0.48 9.03 -5.53
C MET A 61 -1.21 9.18 -4.21
N GLU A 62 -1.74 10.38 -3.98
CA GLU A 62 -2.53 10.69 -2.79
C GLU A 62 -3.90 10.00 -2.86
N PRO A 63 -4.42 9.52 -1.71
CA PRO A 63 -5.75 8.93 -1.66
C PRO A 63 -6.82 10.00 -1.91
N ILE A 64 -7.77 9.72 -2.80
CA ILE A 64 -8.85 10.66 -3.15
C ILE A 64 -9.89 10.77 -2.01
N SER A 65 -10.16 9.68 -1.29
CA SER A 65 -11.07 9.69 -0.12
C SER A 65 -10.86 8.48 0.79
N ILE A 66 -11.25 8.63 2.06
CA ILE A 66 -11.23 7.56 3.07
C ILE A 66 -12.64 7.39 3.64
N TYR A 67 -13.13 6.16 3.72
CA TYR A 67 -14.39 5.81 4.38
C TYR A 67 -14.10 4.83 5.52
N VAL A 68 -14.54 5.18 6.73
CA VAL A 68 -14.38 4.33 7.91
C VAL A 68 -15.73 3.75 8.29
N GLN A 69 -15.90 2.44 8.13
CA GLN A 69 -17.09 1.74 8.62
C GLN A 69 -16.93 1.43 10.11
N LYS A 70 -17.82 1.95 10.95
CA LYS A 70 -17.88 1.59 12.37
C LYS A 70 -18.34 0.13 12.50
N LYS A 71 -17.57 -0.71 13.21
CA LYS A 71 -18.01 -2.07 13.57
C LYS A 71 -19.23 -1.99 14.49
N GLN A 72 -20.40 -2.34 13.98
CA GLN A 72 -21.58 -2.57 14.81
C GLN A 72 -21.50 -4.00 15.37
N ARG A 73 -21.41 -4.15 16.69
CA ARG A 73 -21.51 -5.47 17.33
C ARG A 73 -22.99 -5.82 17.41
N VAL A 74 -23.44 -6.81 16.65
CA VAL A 74 -24.77 -7.40 16.82
C VAL A 74 -24.69 -8.32 18.04
N VAL A 75 -25.31 -7.91 19.13
CA VAL A 75 -25.48 -8.76 20.31
C VAL A 75 -26.75 -9.57 20.07
N HIS A 76 -26.63 -10.87 19.75
CA HIS A 76 -27.77 -11.77 19.80
C HIS A 76 -28.04 -12.11 21.26
N ASN A 77 -29.18 -11.65 21.79
CA ASN A 77 -29.67 -12.10 23.09
C ASN A 77 -30.47 -13.38 22.85
N SER A 78 -30.01 -14.49 23.44
CA SER A 78 -30.72 -15.78 23.46
C SER A 78 -31.92 -15.72 24.41
#